data_AF-A0A7D4BDX6-F1
#
_entry.id   AF-A0A7D4BDX6-F1
#
_cell.length_a   1.000
_cell.length_b   1.000
_cell.length_c   1.000
_cell.angle_alpha   90.00
_cell.angle_beta   90.00
_cell.angle_gamma   90.00
#
_symmetry.space_group_name_H-M   'P 1'
#
loop_
_entity.id
_entity.type
_entity.pdbx_description
1 polymer ?
#
loop_
_entity_poly.entity_id
_entity_poly.type
_entity_poly.pdbx_seq_one_letter_code
_entity_poly.pdbx_strand_id
1 'polypeptide(L)'
;MGHPESGKSLAPGWYALTGDLVMILIFAIVGRLSHDMEMTVAGILQTAVPFVTAWIVTGVVLGLYRVPAVTRFSHAWRSTVLVTAVSVPIALVIRAYQLNEGAVVVLFQLVSWVGLLLFMLPWRLVLAALYSGKKEKPTRGVVS
;
A
#
# COMPACT_ATOMS: atom_id res chain seq x y z
N MET A 1 -42.02 -0.04 11.63
CA MET A 1 -41.17 -1.23 11.41
C MET A 1 -40.06 -0.81 10.48
N GLY A 2 -38.97 -0.25 11.02
CA GLY A 2 -37.88 0.34 10.23
C GLY A 2 -36.77 -0.68 10.04
N HIS A 3 -36.44 -0.99 8.79
CA HIS A 3 -35.24 -1.74 8.44
C HIS A 3 -34.02 -0.89 8.83
N PRO A 4 -33.09 -1.38 9.67
CA PRO A 4 -31.79 -0.72 9.79
C PRO A 4 -31.03 -0.97 8.49
N GLU A 5 -30.72 0.11 7.77
CA GLU A 5 -29.82 0.06 6.63
C GLU A 5 -28.48 -0.51 7.09
N SER A 6 -28.17 -1.73 6.65
CA SER A 6 -26.87 -2.35 6.89
C SER A 6 -25.83 -1.57 6.10
N GLY A 7 -25.29 -0.51 6.70
CA GLY A 7 -24.09 0.18 6.22
C GLY A 7 -23.01 -0.86 6.04
N LYS A 8 -22.76 -1.26 4.79
CA LYS A 8 -21.86 -2.36 4.44
C LYS A 8 -20.48 -2.02 5.01
N SER A 9 -20.12 -2.66 6.11
CA SER A 9 -18.74 -2.67 6.60
C SER A 9 -17.88 -3.29 5.51
N LEU A 10 -17.33 -2.49 4.61
CA LEU A 10 -16.38 -2.98 3.60
C LEU A 10 -15.26 -3.72 4.35
N ALA A 11 -14.87 -4.89 3.84
CA ALA A 11 -13.83 -5.69 4.48
C ALA A 11 -12.56 -4.82 4.63
N PRO A 12 -11.81 -4.92 5.75
CA PRO A 12 -10.62 -4.10 6.01
C PRO A 12 -9.61 -4.06 4.86
N GLY A 13 -9.55 -5.14 4.06
CA GLY A 13 -8.71 -5.22 2.86
C GLY A 13 -9.05 -4.21 1.76
N TRP A 14 -10.31 -3.80 1.60
CA TRP A 14 -10.70 -2.82 0.57
C TRP A 14 -10.19 -1.41 0.92
N TYR A 15 -10.29 -1.02 2.20
CA TYR A 15 -9.70 0.24 2.69
C TYR A 15 -8.18 0.23 2.55
N ALA A 16 -7.54 -0.90 2.83
CA ALA A 16 -6.10 -1.05 2.63
C ALA A 16 -5.72 -0.83 1.16
N LEU A 17 -6.41 -1.52 0.24
CA LEU A 17 -6.15 -1.40 -1.20
C LEU A 17 -6.37 0.02 -1.72
N THR A 18 -7.50 0.66 -1.39
CA THR A 18 -7.76 2.03 -1.88
C THR A 18 -6.74 3.01 -1.34
N GLY A 19 -6.38 2.92 -0.07
CA GLY A 19 -5.36 3.78 0.51
C GLY A 19 -3.97 3.54 -0.07
N ASP A 20 -3.59 2.29 -0.37
CA ASP A 20 -2.34 2.00 -1.07
C ASP A 20 -2.29 2.71 -2.43
N LEU A 21 -3.37 2.62 -3.22
CA LEU A 21 -3.44 3.27 -4.53
C LEU A 21 -3.25 4.79 -4.41
N VAL A 22 -3.89 5.40 -3.42
CA VAL A 22 -3.73 6.83 -3.13
C VAL A 22 -2.28 7.14 -2.74
N MET A 23 -1.66 6.34 -1.86
CA MET A 23 -0.26 6.55 -1.46
C MET A 23 0.72 6.41 -2.64
N ILE A 24 0.49 5.46 -3.56
CA ILE A 24 1.32 5.32 -4.77
C ILE A 24 1.12 6.51 -5.71
N LEU A 25 -0.12 6.99 -5.86
CA LEU A 25 -0.39 8.20 -6.65
C LEU A 25 0.32 9.42 -6.06
N ILE A 26 0.27 9.61 -4.74
CA ILE A 26 0.99 10.69 -4.06
C ILE A 26 2.50 10.54 -4.28
N PHE A 27 3.05 9.33 -4.12
CA PHE A 27 4.46 9.05 -4.41
C PHE A 27 4.84 9.43 -5.85
N ALA A 28 4.03 9.06 -6.83
CA ALA A 28 4.27 9.40 -8.23
C ALA A 28 4.21 10.93 -8.48
N ILE A 29 3.21 11.61 -7.92
CA ILE A 29 3.06 13.07 -8.02
C ILE A 29 4.26 13.77 -7.40
N VAL A 30 4.62 13.43 -6.17
CA VAL A 30 5.76 14.03 -5.44
C VAL A 30 7.06 13.77 -6.20
N GLY A 31 7.29 12.53 -6.65
CA GLY A 31 8.47 12.18 -7.43
C GLY A 31 8.57 12.99 -8.73
N ARG A 32 7.46 13.22 -9.43
CA ARG A 32 7.46 14.06 -10.63
C ARG A 32 7.76 15.52 -10.34
N LEU A 33 7.14 16.08 -9.29
CA LEU A 33 7.42 17.45 -8.86
C LEU A 33 8.88 17.64 -8.44
N SER A 34 9.49 16.67 -7.76
CA SER A 34 10.89 16.74 -7.33
C SER A 34 11.92 16.66 -8.47
N HIS A 35 11.49 16.22 -9.66
CA HIS A 35 12.34 16.10 -10.85
C HIS A 35 11.97 17.11 -11.95
N ASP A 36 11.17 18.13 -11.63
CA ASP A 36 10.68 19.15 -12.57
C ASP A 36 10.05 18.54 -13.84
N MET A 37 9.43 17.37 -13.69
CA MET A 37 8.75 16.68 -14.79
C MET A 37 7.38 17.30 -15.06
N GLU A 38 6.94 17.22 -16.31
CA GLU A 38 5.62 17.72 -16.70
C GLU A 38 4.48 17.00 -15.93
N MET A 39 3.54 17.78 -15.40
CA MET A 39 2.45 17.31 -14.53
C MET A 39 1.17 17.00 -15.32
N THR A 40 1.29 16.13 -16.33
CA THR A 40 0.14 15.62 -17.08
C THR A 40 -0.45 14.38 -16.41
N VAL A 41 -1.75 14.15 -16.59
CA VAL A 41 -2.42 12.92 -16.11
C VAL A 41 -1.73 11.67 -16.68
N ALA A 42 -1.41 11.67 -17.97
CA ALA A 42 -0.71 10.58 -18.62
C ALA A 42 0.68 10.34 -18.00
N GLY A 43 1.44 11.40 -17.72
CA GLY A 43 2.74 11.30 -17.07
C GLY A 43 2.65 10.71 -15.66
N ILE A 44 1.69 11.18 -14.85
CA ILE A 44 1.48 10.64 -13.50
C ILE A 44 1.15 9.14 -13.57
N LEU A 45 0.26 8.74 -14.49
CA LEU A 45 -0.08 7.33 -14.69
C LEU A 45 1.11 6.51 -15.19
N GLN A 46 1.91 7.04 -16.11
CA GLN A 46 3.14 6.39 -16.58
C GLN A 46 4.13 6.13 -15.43
N THR A 47 4.20 7.03 -14.46
CA THR A 47 5.00 6.83 -13.24
C THR A 47 4.34 5.85 -12.26
N ALA A 48 3.03 5.95 -12.03
CA ALA A 48 2.33 5.19 -11.00
C ALA A 48 2.05 3.72 -11.37
N VAL A 49 1.68 3.44 -12.63
CA VAL A 49 1.24 2.10 -13.09
C VAL A 49 2.25 0.98 -12.80
N PRO A 50 3.58 1.12 -13.06
CA PRO A 50 4.55 0.09 -12.70
C PRO A 50 4.51 -0.25 -11.20
N PHE A 51 4.44 0.78 -10.35
CA PHE A 51 4.44 0.63 -8.89
C PHE A 51 3.14 0.02 -8.39
N VAL A 52 1.99 0.48 -8.89
CA VAL A 52 0.68 -0.10 -8.57
C VAL A 52 0.65 -1.58 -8.94
N THR A 53 1.10 -1.93 -10.14
CA THR A 53 1.10 -3.31 -10.65
C THR A 53 1.97 -4.20 -9.77
N ALA A 54 3.22 -3.79 -9.53
CA ALA A 54 4.15 -4.55 -8.70
C ALA A 54 3.67 -4.68 -7.25
N TRP A 55 3.10 -3.61 -6.67
CA TRP A 55 2.58 -3.59 -5.31
C TRP A 55 1.41 -4.55 -5.13
N ILE A 56 0.42 -4.50 -6.01
CA ILE A 56 -0.77 -5.36 -5.92
C ILE A 56 -0.36 -6.83 -6.09
N VAL A 57 0.42 -7.16 -7.12
CA VAL A 57 0.85 -8.54 -7.37
C VAL A 57 1.63 -9.08 -6.19
N THR A 58 2.64 -8.34 -5.72
CA THR A 58 3.46 -8.74 -4.57
C THR A 58 2.61 -8.83 -3.30
N GLY A 59 1.73 -7.86 -3.08
CA GLY A 59 0.86 -7.80 -1.91
C GLY A 59 -0.15 -8.95 -1.85
N VAL A 60 -0.73 -9.36 -2.98
CA VAL A 60 -1.60 -10.53 -3.05
C VAL A 60 -0.82 -11.81 -2.74
N VAL A 61 0.33 -12.01 -3.40
CA VAL A 61 1.20 -13.19 -3.21
C VAL A 61 1.67 -13.31 -1.75
N LEU A 62 2.10 -12.20 -1.15
CA LEU A 62 2.63 -12.17 0.23
C LEU A 62 1.54 -11.98 1.30
N GLY A 63 0.27 -11.90 0.92
CA GLY A 63 -0.85 -11.83 1.85
C GLY A 63 -1.02 -10.49 2.58
N LEU A 64 -0.59 -9.38 1.98
CA LEU A 64 -0.69 -8.01 2.50
C LEU A 64 -2.13 -7.55 2.77
N TYR A 65 -3.11 -8.18 2.11
CA TYR A 65 -4.53 -7.90 2.25
C TYR A 65 -5.26 -8.88 3.17
N ARG A 66 -4.54 -9.84 3.78
CA ARG A 66 -5.11 -10.75 4.78
C ARG A 66 -5.39 -9.99 6.08
N VAL A 67 -6.43 -10.42 6.81
CA VAL A 67 -6.88 -9.76 8.05
C VAL A 67 -5.72 -9.43 9.02
N PRO A 68 -4.78 -10.35 9.34
CA PRO A 68 -3.69 -10.02 10.26
C PRO A 68 -2.78 -8.88 9.78
N ALA A 69 -2.50 -8.80 8.47
CA ALA A 69 -1.66 -7.76 7.88
C ALA A 69 -2.33 -6.37 7.89
N VAL A 70 -3.66 -6.33 7.98
CA VAL A 70 -4.44 -5.10 8.04
C VAL A 70 -4.76 -4.69 9.48
N THR A 71 -4.96 -5.63 10.39
CA THR A 71 -5.51 -5.34 11.72
C THR A 71 -4.50 -5.43 12.85
N ARG A 72 -3.32 -6.03 12.66
CA ARG A 72 -2.28 -6.16 13.71
C ARG A 72 -1.06 -5.33 13.37
N PHE A 73 -0.68 -4.43 14.26
CA PHE A 73 0.45 -3.51 14.07
C PHE A 73 1.76 -4.21 13.66
N SER A 74 2.14 -5.29 14.35
CA SER A 74 3.38 -6.03 14.07
C SER A 74 3.38 -6.71 12.69
N HIS A 75 2.23 -7.22 12.26
CA HIS A 75 2.08 -7.82 10.94
C HIS A 75 2.03 -6.75 9.84
N ALA A 76 1.33 -5.63 10.08
CA ALA A 76 1.27 -4.50 9.16
C ALA A 76 2.67 -3.96 8.87
N TRP A 77 3.49 -3.71 9.92
CA TRP A 77 4.90 -3.31 9.76
C TRP A 77 5.68 -4.30 8.89
N ARG A 78 5.72 -5.58 9.29
CA ARG A 78 6.56 -6.61 8.63
C ARG A 78 6.15 -6.84 7.18
N SER A 79 4.84 -6.96 6.93
CA SER A 79 4.32 -7.20 5.58
C SER A 79 4.52 -5.99 4.67
N THR A 80 4.36 -4.76 5.17
CA THR A 80 4.60 -3.54 4.38
C THR A 80 6.07 -3.43 3.99
N VAL A 81 6.99 -3.63 4.92
CA VAL A 81 8.44 -3.61 4.62
C VAL A 81 8.80 -4.69 3.59
N LEU A 82 8.31 -5.92 3.78
CA LEU A 82 8.60 -7.03 2.87
C LEU A 82 8.03 -6.79 1.46
N VAL A 83 6.79 -6.31 1.36
CA VAL A 83 6.17 -6.01 0.06
C VAL A 83 6.90 -4.88 -0.62
N THR A 84 7.23 -3.78 0.07
CA THR A 84 8.03 -2.69 -0.50
C THR A 84 9.39 -3.18 -1.01
N ALA A 85 10.07 -4.02 -0.23
CA ALA A 85 11.38 -4.56 -0.60
C ALA A 85 11.34 -5.32 -1.94
N VAL A 86 10.28 -6.11 -2.16
CA VAL A 86 10.10 -6.93 -3.37
C VAL A 86 9.46 -6.15 -4.52
N SER A 87 8.50 -5.27 -4.24
CA SER A 87 7.70 -4.60 -5.27
C SER A 87 8.49 -3.53 -6.02
N VAL A 88 9.39 -2.80 -5.36
CA VAL A 88 10.12 -1.70 -6.02
C VAL A 88 11.05 -2.21 -7.13
N PRO A 89 11.90 -3.24 -6.93
CA PRO A 89 12.67 -3.82 -8.04
C PRO A 89 11.79 -4.24 -9.22
N ILE A 90 10.67 -4.89 -8.95
CA ILE A 90 9.72 -5.32 -9.99
C ILE A 90 9.15 -4.09 -10.73
N ALA A 91 8.72 -3.07 -10.00
CA ALA A 91 8.20 -1.83 -10.57
C ALA A 91 9.22 -1.13 -11.47
N LEU A 92 10.48 -1.07 -11.04
CA LEU A 92 11.53 -0.41 -11.81
C LEU A 92 11.97 -1.19 -13.04
N VAL A 93 11.95 -2.52 -12.98
CA VAL A 93 12.12 -3.36 -14.17
C VAL A 93 10.99 -3.11 -15.16
N ILE A 94 9.73 -3.13 -14.71
CA ILE A 94 8.57 -2.81 -15.57
C ILE A 94 8.73 -1.41 -16.20
N ARG A 95 9.10 -0.41 -15.40
CA ARG A 95 9.31 0.96 -15.85
C ARG A 95 10.42 1.04 -16.90
N ALA A 96 11.56 0.39 -16.67
CA ALA A 96 12.68 0.39 -17.59
C ALA A 96 12.27 -0.17 -18.96
N TYR A 97 11.53 -1.27 -18.98
CA TYR A 97 10.96 -1.81 -20.22
C TYR A 97 9.98 -0.85 -20.90
N GLN A 98 9.08 -0.21 -20.14
CA GLN A 98 8.10 0.75 -20.69
C GLN A 98 8.75 1.97 -21.32
N LEU A 99 9.90 2.40 -20.82
CA LEU A 99 10.62 3.57 -21.29
C LEU A 99 11.76 3.23 -22.26
N ASN A 100 11.96 1.94 -22.58
CA ASN A 100 13.10 1.44 -23.34
C ASN A 100 14.45 1.87 -22.72
N GLU A 101 14.51 1.96 -21.39
CA GLU A 101 15.74 2.18 -20.65
C GLU A 101 16.48 0.83 -20.53
N GLY A 102 17.76 0.79 -20.92
CA GLY A 102 18.54 -0.45 -20.92
C GLY A 102 18.93 -0.98 -19.53
N ALA A 103 18.77 -0.19 -18.47
CA ALA A 103 19.10 -0.59 -17.10
C ALA A 103 18.35 0.25 -16.05
N VAL A 104 18.17 -0.31 -14.86
CA VAL A 104 17.63 0.41 -13.69
C VAL A 104 18.73 1.26 -13.05
N VAL A 105 18.45 2.54 -12.85
CA VAL A 105 19.36 3.45 -12.13
C VAL A 105 19.37 3.12 -10.64
N VAL A 106 20.52 2.71 -10.10
CA VAL A 106 20.68 2.24 -8.70
C VAL A 106 20.23 3.28 -7.68
N LEU A 107 20.59 4.56 -7.88
CA LEU A 107 20.17 5.60 -6.95
C LEU A 107 18.66 5.79 -6.96
N PHE A 108 18.04 5.73 -8.15
CA PHE A 108 16.58 5.81 -8.29
C PHE A 108 15.88 4.65 -7.57
N GLN A 109 16.47 3.46 -7.59
CA GLN A 109 15.99 2.30 -6.83
C GLN A 109 16.01 2.54 -5.32
N LEU A 110 17.10 3.07 -4.77
CA LEU A 110 17.22 3.35 -3.34
C LEU A 110 16.21 4.41 -2.88
N VAL A 111 16.10 5.52 -3.60
CA VAL A 111 15.13 6.58 -3.25
C VAL A 111 13.69 6.12 -3.43
N SER A 112 13.42 5.25 -4.41
CA SER A 112 12.08 4.67 -4.60
C SER A 112 11.70 3.74 -3.46
N TRP A 113 12.63 2.93 -2.93
CA TRP A 113 12.38 2.13 -1.72
C TRP A 113 12.05 3.00 -0.52
N VAL A 114 12.90 3.99 -0.23
CA VAL A 114 12.71 4.87 0.94
C VAL A 114 11.43 5.67 0.78
N GLY A 115 11.22 6.29 -0.39
CA GLY A 115 10.04 7.09 -0.68
C GLY A 115 8.74 6.28 -0.57
N LEU A 116 8.66 5.13 -1.24
CA LEU A 116 7.46 4.29 -1.18
C LEU A 116 7.20 3.79 0.25
N LEU A 117 8.25 3.41 0.99
CA LEU A 117 8.10 2.99 2.39
C LEU A 117 7.60 4.13 3.28
N LEU A 118 8.10 5.37 3.08
CA LEU A 118 7.68 6.55 3.82
C LEU A 118 6.20 6.88 3.62
N PHE A 119 5.62 6.62 2.45
CA PHE A 119 4.18 6.80 2.24
C PHE A 119 3.37 5.60 2.74
N MET A 120 3.80 4.38 2.42
CA MET A 120 3.03 3.17 2.70
C MET A 120 2.98 2.81 4.17
N LEU A 121 4.12 2.91 4.86
CA LEU A 121 4.23 2.41 6.21
C LEU A 121 3.38 3.21 7.21
N PRO A 122 3.42 4.55 7.25
CA PRO A 122 2.52 5.31 8.13
C PRO A 122 1.06 5.02 7.84
N TRP A 123 0.66 4.98 6.57
CA TRP A 123 -0.71 4.64 6.17
C TRP A 123 -1.14 3.27 6.72
N ARG A 124 -0.32 2.23 6.50
CA ARG A 124 -0.62 0.86 6.93
C ARG A 124 -0.66 0.73 8.45
N LEU A 125 0.20 1.44 9.17
CA LEU A 125 0.21 1.43 10.63
C LEU A 125 -0.99 2.18 11.22
N VAL A 126 -1.39 3.30 10.65
CA VAL A 126 -2.62 4.03 11.02
C VAL A 126 -3.83 3.12 10.82
N LEU A 127 -3.93 2.46 9.66
CA LEU A 127 -5.02 1.53 9.39
C LEU A 127 -5.05 0.40 10.42
N ALA A 128 -3.91 -0.21 10.72
CA ALA A 128 -3.81 -1.26 11.73
C ALA A 128 -4.21 -0.80 13.13
N ALA A 129 -3.85 0.43 13.52
CA ALA A 129 -4.25 1.00 14.81
C ALA A 129 -5.76 1.21 14.89
N LEU A 130 -6.40 1.71 13.82
CA LEU A 130 -7.85 1.92 13.75
C LEU A 130 -8.64 0.61 13.90
N TYR A 131 -8.11 -0.50 13.35
CA TYR A 131 -8.76 -1.82 13.47
C TYR A 131 -8.37 -2.59 14.74
N SER A 132 -7.18 -2.35 15.30
CA SER A 132 -6.72 -2.96 16.57
C SER A 132 -7.57 -2.56 17.77
N GLY A 133 -8.22 -1.39 17.73
CA GLY A 133 -9.08 -0.87 18.80
C GLY A 133 -10.40 -1.64 18.99
N LYS A 134 -10.79 -2.51 18.04
CA LYS A 134 -11.97 -3.38 18.16
C LYS A 134 -11.61 -4.69 18.87
N LYS A 135 -11.20 -4.63 20.14
CA LYS A 135 -11.08 -5.84 20.96
C LYS A 135 -12.48 -6.32 21.37
N GLU A 136 -12.79 -7.58 21.11
CA GLU A 136 -13.98 -8.27 21.61
C GLU A 136 -14.07 -8.09 23.14
N LYS A 137 -15.24 -7.68 23.63
CA LYS A 137 -15.53 -7.70 25.07
C LYS A 137 -15.28 -9.13 25.56
N PRO A 138 -14.46 -9.35 26.62
CA PRO A 138 -14.36 -10.65 27.23
C PRO A 138 -15.74 -11.01 27.76
N THR A 139 -16.38 -12.03 27.18
CA THR A 139 -17.53 -12.68 27.79
C THR A 139 -17.04 -13.21 29.13
N ARG A 140 -17.34 -12.51 30.23
CA ARG A 140 -17.19 -13.04 31.58
C ARG A 140 -18.12 -14.24 31.67
N GLY A 141 -17.57 -15.43 31.40
CA GLY A 141 -18.19 -16.69 31.78
C GLY A 141 -18.30 -16.68 33.29
N VAL A 142 -19.54 -16.60 33.76
CA VAL A 142 -19.97 -16.71 35.14
C VAL A 142 -19.42 -18.02 35.70
N VAL A 143 -18.64 -17.92 36.77
CA VAL A 143 -18.33 -19.06 37.64
C VAL A 143 -19.60 -19.28 38.46
N SER A 144 -20.20 -20.47 38.32
CA SER A 144 -21.23 -21.00 39.22
C SER A 144 -20.73 -22.30 39.80
#